data_AF-A0A3L6RDK0-F1
#
_entry.id   AF-A0A3L6RDK0-F1
#
_cell.length_a   1.000
_cell.length_b   1.000
_cell.length_c   1.000
_cell.angle_alpha   90.00
_cell.angle_beta   90.00
_cell.angle_gamma   90.00
#
_symmetry.space_group_name_H-M   'P 1'
#
loop_
_entity.id
_entity.type
_entity.pdbx_description
1 polymer ?
#
loop_
_entity_poly.entity_id
_entity_poly.type
_entity_poly.pdbx_seq_one_letter_code
_entity_poly.pdbx_strand_id
1 'polypeptide(L)'
;MSLAEAPSSSPSSSSGSEDFAALLDAELELASGADSAFPGDPSSASPATDDEGEEEDSEEEVEVEVLEQNGAKRRRVEEQRQDQGMSISPDKFATGPSENVQVELCPHPGYFGGLCFRCGKPQDEEDVSGVAFGYIHKGLRLGTSEIDRLRGADLKNLLRERKLVLILDLDHTLINSTKLQDISSAENELGIRTAALKDDPDRSIFTLDSMQMLTKLRPFVRKFLKEASNMFEMYIYTMGDKAYAIEIAKLLDPTNVYFPSKVISNSDCTQRHQKGLDVILGAESVAVILDDTEYVWQKHKENLILMERYHYFASSCRQFGFGVRSLSESMQDERESDGALATVLNVLKRIHAIFFDTAAETDLSSQDVRQVIKTVRKEVLKGCKLVFSRVFPNNARPQEQMMWKMAEHLGAVCSTDVDSTVTHVVAVDLGTEKARWAVGNKKFLVHPRWIEAANFRWHRQPEEDFHVIPPKEKSRDKVNAGLDESEHLNGDLQVFRVREYVMRIENP
;
A
#
# COMPACT_ATOMS: atom_id res chain seq x y z
N MET A 1 -24.50 79.69 -7.85
CA MET A 1 -23.70 79.38 -6.64
C MET A 1 -23.59 77.86 -6.56
N SER A 2 -22.35 77.35 -6.47
CA SER A 2 -21.90 75.96 -6.15
C SER A 2 -22.37 74.83 -7.08
N LEU A 3 -21.55 74.18 -7.91
CA LEU A 3 -20.38 73.27 -7.74
C LEU A 3 -20.62 71.96 -6.97
N ALA A 4 -20.05 70.90 -7.58
CA ALA A 4 -19.72 69.53 -7.12
C ALA A 4 -20.84 68.47 -7.16
N GLU A 5 -20.65 67.19 -7.49
CA GLU A 5 -19.55 66.35 -8.01
C GLU A 5 -20.20 64.97 -8.33
N ALA A 6 -19.67 64.20 -9.28
CA ALA A 6 -20.08 62.80 -9.52
C ALA A 6 -19.34 61.83 -8.58
N PRO A 7 -19.86 60.60 -8.35
CA PRO A 7 -19.00 59.47 -8.06
C PRO A 7 -19.05 58.37 -9.11
N SER A 8 -17.86 57.86 -9.38
CA SER A 8 -17.43 56.83 -10.31
C SER A 8 -17.89 55.42 -9.95
N SER A 9 -18.09 54.62 -11.00
CA SER A 9 -18.21 53.17 -11.01
C SER A 9 -16.92 52.45 -10.59
N SER A 10 -17.04 51.37 -9.80
CA SER A 10 -15.99 50.36 -9.62
C SER A 10 -16.50 49.00 -10.13
N PRO A 11 -15.77 48.30 -11.02
CA PRO A 11 -16.09 46.94 -11.39
C PRO A 11 -15.49 45.96 -10.38
N SER A 12 -16.33 45.08 -9.83
CA SER A 12 -15.93 43.94 -9.02
C SER A 12 -15.20 42.90 -9.88
N SER A 13 -13.92 42.70 -9.63
CA SER A 13 -13.10 41.63 -10.22
C SER A 13 -13.32 40.30 -9.48
N SER A 14 -14.17 39.45 -10.04
CA SER A 14 -14.32 38.03 -9.69
C SER A 14 -13.85 37.18 -10.87
N SER A 15 -12.60 37.38 -11.32
CA SER A 15 -12.09 36.77 -12.55
C SER A 15 -10.78 36.00 -12.38
N GLY A 16 -10.34 35.72 -11.14
CA GLY A 16 -9.03 35.08 -10.90
C GLY A 16 -9.06 33.66 -10.36
N SER A 17 -10.24 33.08 -10.08
CA SER A 17 -10.36 31.78 -9.39
C SER A 17 -10.80 30.62 -10.28
N GLU A 18 -11.55 30.88 -11.36
CA GLU A 18 -11.90 29.85 -12.35
C GLU A 18 -10.71 29.55 -13.27
N ASP A 19 -9.87 30.56 -13.53
CA ASP A 19 -8.67 30.43 -14.35
C ASP A 19 -7.64 29.45 -13.79
N PHE A 20 -7.58 29.25 -12.46
CA PHE A 20 -6.59 28.35 -11.84
C PHE A 20 -7.00 26.87 -11.90
N ALA A 21 -8.28 26.56 -11.72
CA ALA A 21 -8.79 25.21 -11.95
C ALA A 21 -8.60 24.84 -13.42
N ALA A 22 -8.91 25.78 -14.32
CA ALA A 22 -8.65 25.63 -15.74
C ALA A 22 -7.15 25.52 -16.07
N LEU A 23 -6.25 26.18 -15.33
CA LEU A 23 -4.80 26.06 -15.52
C LEU A 23 -4.25 24.70 -15.07
N LEU A 24 -4.71 24.18 -13.93
CA LEU A 24 -4.35 22.84 -13.48
C LEU A 24 -4.92 21.78 -14.43
N ASP A 25 -6.18 21.92 -14.86
CA ASP A 25 -6.81 21.00 -15.80
C ASP A 25 -6.15 21.06 -17.20
N ALA A 26 -5.80 22.26 -17.69
CA ALA A 26 -5.11 22.43 -18.98
C ALA A 26 -3.66 21.95 -18.95
N GLU A 27 -2.92 22.13 -17.85
CA GLU A 27 -1.56 21.63 -17.70
C GLU A 27 -1.54 20.09 -17.56
N LEU A 28 -2.57 19.51 -16.92
CA LEU A 28 -2.79 18.06 -16.88
C LEU A 28 -3.07 17.48 -18.27
N GLU A 29 -3.78 18.22 -19.15
CA GLU A 29 -3.96 17.84 -20.55
C GLU A 29 -2.68 17.98 -21.39
N LEU A 30 -1.87 19.03 -21.17
CA LEU A 30 -0.61 19.27 -21.90
C LEU A 30 0.49 18.25 -21.55
N ALA A 31 0.56 17.81 -20.29
CA ALA A 31 1.48 16.76 -19.86
C ALA A 31 1.18 15.40 -20.53
N SER A 32 -0.04 15.18 -21.03
CA SER A 32 -0.42 13.96 -21.76
C SER A 32 0.02 13.94 -23.24
N GLY A 33 0.40 15.09 -23.81
CA GLY A 33 0.73 15.25 -25.23
C GLY A 33 2.22 15.33 -25.58
N ALA A 34 3.13 15.35 -24.60
CA ALA A 34 4.53 15.69 -24.83
C ALA A 34 5.49 14.50 -25.07
N ASP A 35 5.03 13.25 -25.00
CA ASP A 35 5.91 12.06 -25.16
C ASP A 35 6.00 11.51 -26.59
N SER A 36 5.57 12.27 -27.61
CA SER A 36 5.68 11.85 -29.00
C SER A 36 6.28 12.92 -29.90
N ALA A 37 7.58 13.21 -29.75
CA ALA A 37 8.44 13.62 -30.87
C ALA A 37 9.89 13.85 -30.43
N PHE A 38 10.80 12.93 -30.79
CA PHE A 38 12.12 13.33 -31.29
C PHE A 38 12.57 12.37 -32.40
N PRO A 39 12.96 12.88 -33.59
CA PRO A 39 13.50 12.08 -34.68
C PRO A 39 15.00 11.84 -34.50
N GLY A 40 15.46 10.63 -34.81
CA GLY A 40 16.88 10.28 -34.83
C GLY A 40 17.57 10.61 -36.16
N ASP A 41 18.90 10.75 -36.13
CA ASP A 41 19.83 10.34 -37.19
C ASP A 41 21.31 10.37 -36.67
N PRO A 42 22.32 9.82 -37.37
CA PRO A 42 23.24 8.83 -36.81
C PRO A 42 24.75 9.15 -37.00
N SER A 43 25.58 8.22 -36.54
CA SER A 43 27.00 7.99 -36.91
C SER A 43 28.09 8.88 -36.28
N SER A 44 29.05 8.25 -35.61
CA SER A 44 30.42 8.07 -36.13
C SER A 44 31.30 7.30 -35.13
N ALA A 45 32.27 6.59 -35.70
CA ALA A 45 33.10 5.56 -35.09
C ALA A 45 34.28 6.10 -34.24
N SER A 46 34.82 5.20 -33.41
CA SER A 46 35.97 5.25 -32.49
C SER A 46 37.30 5.78 -33.11
N PRO A 47 38.39 6.04 -32.33
CA PRO A 47 39.16 4.98 -31.63
C PRO A 47 39.80 5.36 -30.27
N ALA A 48 40.33 4.31 -29.64
CA ALA A 48 41.01 4.24 -28.35
C ALA A 48 42.32 5.04 -28.22
N THR A 49 42.65 5.43 -26.99
CA THR A 49 44.02 5.49 -26.45
C THR A 49 43.99 5.20 -24.95
N ASP A 50 44.94 4.35 -24.52
CA ASP A 50 45.25 3.95 -23.16
C ASP A 50 45.78 5.12 -22.30
N ASP A 51 45.46 5.13 -21.00
CA ASP A 51 46.40 5.56 -19.94
C ASP A 51 45.98 4.98 -18.58
N GLU A 52 46.96 4.58 -17.78
CA GLU A 52 46.85 3.78 -16.56
C GLU A 52 46.75 4.63 -15.26
N GLY A 53 46.29 3.98 -14.17
CA GLY A 53 46.46 4.38 -12.75
C GLY A 53 45.27 5.12 -12.15
N GLU A 54 44.74 4.83 -10.96
CA GLU A 54 45.24 4.07 -9.80
C GLU A 54 44.03 3.47 -9.03
N GLU A 55 44.26 2.31 -8.41
CA GLU A 55 43.33 1.58 -7.55
C GLU A 55 43.31 2.16 -6.12
N GLU A 56 42.12 2.32 -5.53
CA GLU A 56 41.94 2.22 -4.07
C GLU A 56 40.62 1.49 -3.77
N ASP A 57 40.75 0.24 -3.36
CA ASP A 57 39.72 -0.56 -2.71
C ASP A 57 39.50 -0.09 -1.26
N SER A 58 38.24 -0.01 -0.83
CA SER A 58 37.89 -0.21 0.57
C SER A 58 36.52 -0.90 0.67
N GLU A 59 36.58 -2.20 0.89
CA GLU A 59 35.49 -3.03 1.42
C GLU A 59 35.36 -2.76 2.93
N GLU A 60 34.19 -2.37 3.41
CA GLU A 60 33.81 -2.57 4.82
C GLU A 60 32.50 -3.37 4.89
N GLU A 61 32.66 -4.63 5.30
CA GLU A 61 31.62 -5.51 5.79
C GLU A 61 31.04 -4.95 7.10
N VAL A 62 29.71 -4.87 7.21
CA VAL A 62 29.04 -4.57 8.49
C VAL A 62 28.39 -5.84 9.01
N GLU A 63 29.09 -6.53 9.91
CA GLU A 63 28.52 -7.56 10.80
C GLU A 63 27.53 -6.92 11.77
N VAL A 64 26.31 -7.47 11.83
CA VAL A 64 25.28 -7.10 12.79
C VAL A 64 25.35 -8.06 13.97
N GLU A 65 26.07 -7.69 15.03
CA GLU A 65 26.03 -8.41 16.31
C GLU A 65 24.84 -7.97 17.18
N VAL A 66 24.11 -8.97 17.65
CA VAL A 66 22.97 -8.89 18.57
C VAL A 66 23.49 -8.65 19.99
N LEU A 67 23.04 -7.57 20.64
CA LEU A 67 23.30 -7.34 22.07
C LEU A 67 22.01 -7.21 22.88
N GLU A 68 21.80 -8.23 23.72
CA GLU A 68 20.76 -8.36 24.73
C GLU A 68 20.88 -7.28 25.82
N GLN A 69 19.74 -6.69 26.18
CA GLN A 69 19.63 -5.76 27.31
C GLN A 69 19.56 -6.54 28.64
N ASN A 70 20.46 -6.23 29.57
CA ASN A 70 20.30 -6.55 30.99
C ASN A 70 20.63 -5.34 31.86
N GLY A 71 19.83 -5.16 32.90
CA GLY A 71 19.63 -3.88 33.59
C GLY A 71 20.56 -3.50 34.74
N ALA A 72 20.48 -2.21 35.06
CA ALA A 72 20.58 -1.53 36.37
C ALA A 72 21.89 -1.59 37.20
N LYS A 73 22.51 -0.41 37.41
CA LYS A 73 22.53 0.35 38.70
C LYS A 73 23.56 1.51 38.73
N ARG A 74 23.04 2.72 39.04
CA ARG A 74 23.57 3.83 39.87
C ARG A 74 25.10 3.99 40.05
N ARG A 75 25.65 5.19 39.77
CA ARG A 75 26.12 6.16 40.79
C ARG A 75 26.56 7.52 40.20
N ARG A 76 26.25 8.57 40.96
CA ARG A 76 26.53 10.01 40.84
C ARG A 76 27.92 10.34 41.38
N VAL A 77 28.71 11.22 40.73
CA VAL A 77 29.69 12.16 41.35
C VAL A 77 29.97 13.34 40.38
N GLU A 78 30.04 14.55 40.96
CA GLU A 78 30.39 15.87 40.40
C GLU A 78 31.91 16.04 40.24
N GLU A 79 32.39 16.87 39.30
CA GLU A 79 33.66 17.62 39.41
C GLU A 79 33.66 18.76 38.36
N GLN A 80 33.50 20.01 38.79
CA GLN A 80 34.53 20.99 39.18
C GLN A 80 35.29 21.63 38.01
N ARG A 81 35.07 22.95 37.91
CA ARG A 81 35.74 23.91 37.04
C ARG A 81 37.21 24.09 37.43
N GLN A 82 38.06 24.35 36.45
CA GLN A 82 39.18 25.26 36.63
C GLN A 82 39.51 26.02 35.34
N ASP A 83 39.84 27.28 35.55
CA ASP A 83 39.91 28.41 34.66
C ASP A 83 41.39 28.81 34.51
N GLN A 84 41.85 29.14 33.31
CA GLN A 84 43.08 29.93 33.10
C GLN A 84 42.89 30.81 31.86
N GLY A 85 42.75 32.12 32.11
CA GLY A 85 42.70 33.15 31.08
C GLY A 85 44.07 33.74 30.73
N MET A 86 44.11 34.47 29.61
CA MET A 86 45.08 35.54 29.38
C MET A 86 44.46 36.66 28.51
N SER A 87 44.61 37.89 28.99
CA SER A 87 44.10 39.21 28.52
C SER A 87 44.77 39.71 27.22
N ILE A 88 44.18 40.62 26.40
CA ILE A 88 44.16 42.11 26.54
C ILE A 88 43.14 42.76 25.55
N SER A 89 42.15 43.48 26.12
CA SER A 89 41.65 44.88 25.91
C SER A 89 41.24 45.45 24.50
N PRO A 90 40.42 46.52 24.42
CA PRO A 90 39.11 46.48 23.74
C PRO A 90 38.96 47.50 22.59
N ASP A 91 38.04 47.24 21.65
CA ASP A 91 37.47 48.34 20.86
C ASP A 91 35.94 48.21 20.80
N LYS A 92 35.28 49.29 21.22
CA LYS A 92 33.83 49.43 21.25
C LYS A 92 33.38 49.99 19.91
N PHE A 93 32.56 49.24 19.17
CA PHE A 93 31.54 49.84 18.32
C PHE A 93 30.18 49.20 18.57
N ALA A 94 29.17 50.05 18.50
CA ALA A 94 27.85 49.89 19.07
C ALA A 94 26.95 48.90 18.30
N THR A 95 26.07 48.28 19.08
CA THR A 95 24.79 47.62 18.75
C THR A 95 24.17 47.95 17.38
N GLY A 96 23.87 46.90 16.63
CA GLY A 96 22.64 46.79 15.85
C GLY A 96 21.84 45.58 16.34
N PRO A 97 20.51 45.65 16.52
CA PRO A 97 19.73 44.47 16.85
C PRO A 97 19.81 43.52 15.66
N SER A 98 20.20 42.27 15.90
CA SER A 98 19.92 41.20 14.95
C SER A 98 18.40 41.08 14.90
N GLU A 99 17.78 41.70 13.90
CA GLU A 99 16.39 41.44 13.57
C GLU A 99 16.28 39.94 13.34
N ASN A 100 15.65 39.24 14.28
CA ASN A 100 14.99 38.00 13.96
C ASN A 100 13.94 38.36 12.91
N VAL A 101 14.32 38.22 11.64
CA VAL A 101 13.37 38.25 10.54
C VAL A 101 12.48 37.03 10.77
N GLN A 102 11.38 37.24 11.50
CA GLN A 102 10.26 36.33 11.45
C GLN A 102 9.77 36.40 10.01
N VAL A 103 10.14 35.41 9.20
CA VAL A 103 9.58 35.24 7.87
C VAL A 103 8.09 35.00 8.07
N GLU A 104 7.29 36.06 7.92
CA GLU A 104 5.83 35.97 7.93
C GLU A 104 5.42 35.09 6.75
N LEU A 105 5.12 33.83 7.05
CA LEU A 105 4.62 32.84 6.10
C LEU A 105 3.42 33.46 5.37
N CYS A 106 3.43 33.45 4.04
CA CYS A 106 2.31 34.01 3.32
C CYS A 106 1.11 33.03 3.42
N PRO A 107 -0.12 33.50 3.72
CA PRO A 107 -1.28 32.63 3.96
C PRO A 107 -1.90 32.08 2.66
N HIS A 108 -1.12 32.05 1.58
CA HIS A 108 -1.61 31.77 0.24
C HIS A 108 -1.69 30.26 -0.03
N PRO A 109 -2.45 29.86 -1.07
CA PRO A 109 -2.87 28.47 -1.26
C PRO A 109 -1.74 27.47 -1.51
N GLY A 110 -0.57 27.93 -1.95
CA GLY A 110 0.58 27.06 -2.14
C GLY A 110 1.76 27.74 -2.83
N TYR A 111 2.73 26.90 -3.17
CA TYR A 111 4.05 27.28 -3.65
C TYR A 111 4.46 26.38 -4.81
N PHE A 112 5.27 26.93 -5.70
CA PHE A 112 5.86 26.23 -6.81
C PHE A 112 7.35 26.61 -6.91
N GLY A 113 8.24 25.63 -6.72
CA GLY A 113 9.69 25.88 -6.75
C GLY A 113 10.15 26.96 -5.77
N GLY A 114 9.59 26.96 -4.55
CA GLY A 114 9.91 27.95 -3.51
C GLY A 114 9.24 29.32 -3.66
N LEU A 115 8.43 29.54 -4.70
CA LEU A 115 7.71 30.79 -4.93
C LEU A 115 6.22 30.61 -4.66
N CYS A 116 5.61 31.52 -3.89
CA CYS A 116 4.16 31.54 -3.77
C CYS A 116 3.51 31.90 -5.12
N PHE A 117 2.65 31.02 -5.65
CA PHE A 117 2.01 31.27 -6.96
C PHE A 117 0.94 32.38 -6.94
N ARG A 118 0.61 32.95 -5.77
CA ARG A 118 -0.27 34.13 -5.68
C ARG A 118 0.44 35.46 -5.58
N CYS A 119 1.50 35.55 -4.75
CA CYS A 119 2.18 36.83 -4.50
C CYS A 119 3.63 36.88 -4.99
N GLY A 120 4.17 35.77 -5.50
CA GLY A 120 5.54 35.68 -6.00
C GLY A 120 6.62 35.79 -4.91
N LYS A 121 6.25 35.82 -3.63
CA LYS A 121 7.24 35.88 -2.54
C LYS A 121 8.01 34.55 -2.47
N PRO A 122 9.35 34.60 -2.37
CA PRO A 122 10.16 33.42 -2.10
C PRO A 122 9.96 32.97 -0.66
N GLN A 123 10.10 31.67 -0.44
CA GLN A 123 10.08 31.06 0.87
C GLN A 123 11.12 29.93 0.90
N ASP A 124 11.94 29.94 1.95
CA ASP A 124 12.98 28.93 2.13
C ASP A 124 12.34 27.54 2.23
N GLU A 125 12.89 26.56 1.50
CA GLU A 125 12.31 25.22 1.34
C GLU A 125 12.07 24.50 2.68
N GLU A 126 12.89 24.79 3.69
CA GLU A 126 12.79 24.26 5.06
C GLU A 126 11.62 24.87 5.84
N ASP A 127 11.18 26.07 5.49
CA ASP A 127 10.08 26.82 6.14
C ASP A 127 8.76 26.77 5.35
N VAL A 128 8.69 26.00 4.25
CA VAL A 128 7.44 25.88 3.47
C VAL A 128 6.43 24.98 4.18
N SER A 129 5.51 25.62 4.91
CA SER A 129 4.29 24.96 5.41
C SER A 129 3.47 24.40 4.25
N GLY A 130 3.07 23.13 4.33
CA GLY A 130 2.21 22.49 3.33
C GLY A 130 2.70 21.11 2.91
N VAL A 131 1.86 20.41 2.17
CA VAL A 131 2.11 19.06 1.66
C VAL A 131 2.65 19.14 0.24
N ALA A 132 3.69 18.38 -0.07
CA ALA A 132 4.25 18.31 -1.41
C ALA A 132 3.41 17.38 -2.30
N PHE A 133 3.12 17.84 -3.51
CA PHE A 133 2.42 17.07 -4.56
C PHE A 133 3.38 16.83 -5.74
N GLY A 134 4.58 16.34 -5.42
CA GLY A 134 5.68 16.13 -6.36
C GLY A 134 5.38 15.12 -7.47
N TYR A 135 4.38 14.26 -7.25
CA TYR A 135 3.86 13.34 -8.26
C TYR A 135 3.01 14.03 -9.34
N ILE A 136 2.38 15.17 -9.02
CA ILE A 136 1.65 16.00 -9.99
C ILE A 136 2.65 16.90 -10.73
N HIS A 137 3.44 17.67 -9.97
CA HIS A 137 4.50 18.50 -10.52
C HIS A 137 5.63 18.68 -9.51
N LYS A 138 6.88 18.59 -9.99
CA LYS A 138 8.07 18.81 -9.15
C LYS A 138 8.03 20.22 -8.54
N GLY A 139 8.18 20.31 -7.22
CA GLY A 139 8.20 21.58 -6.50
C GLY A 139 6.82 22.16 -6.17
N LEU A 140 5.72 21.48 -6.51
CA LEU A 140 4.37 21.87 -6.09
C LEU A 140 4.16 21.54 -4.61
N ARG A 141 3.76 22.53 -3.82
CA ARG A 141 3.34 22.37 -2.42
C ARG A 141 2.04 23.12 -2.17
N LEU A 142 1.11 22.49 -1.47
CA LEU A 142 -0.20 23.08 -1.17
C LEU A 142 -0.40 23.24 0.34
N GLY A 143 -1.01 24.35 0.73
CA GLY A 143 -1.44 24.58 2.10
C GLY A 143 -2.68 23.73 2.45
N THR A 144 -2.86 23.39 3.72
CA THR A 144 -3.97 22.52 4.17
C THR A 144 -5.35 23.05 3.78
N SER A 145 -5.58 24.37 3.91
CA SER A 145 -6.85 24.98 3.52
C SER A 145 -7.15 24.85 2.03
N GLU A 146 -6.13 24.88 1.18
CA GLU A 146 -6.28 24.69 -0.25
C GLU A 146 -6.54 23.21 -0.59
N ILE A 147 -5.84 22.29 0.06
CA ILE A 147 -6.08 20.84 -0.07
C ILE A 147 -7.54 20.52 0.31
N ASP A 148 -8.03 21.06 1.42
CA ASP A 148 -9.42 20.86 1.86
C ASP A 148 -10.43 21.45 0.87
N ARG A 149 -10.13 22.62 0.29
CA ARG A 149 -10.95 23.24 -0.76
C ARG A 149 -11.00 22.35 -2.00
N LEU A 150 -9.86 21.83 -2.45
CA LEU A 150 -9.76 20.95 -3.61
C LEU A 150 -10.50 19.63 -3.37
N ARG A 151 -10.31 18.99 -2.21
CA ARG A 151 -11.06 17.79 -1.79
C ARG A 151 -12.57 18.02 -1.78
N GLY A 152 -13.01 19.17 -1.29
CA GLY A 152 -14.43 19.51 -1.26
C GLY A 152 -15.04 19.75 -2.65
N ALA A 153 -14.25 20.30 -3.60
CA ALA A 153 -14.67 20.46 -4.99
C ALA A 153 -14.70 19.11 -5.72
N ASP A 154 -13.64 18.32 -5.57
CA ASP A 154 -13.50 16.99 -6.16
C ASP A 154 -14.61 16.04 -5.69
N LEU A 155 -14.87 16.00 -4.37
CA LEU A 155 -15.96 15.20 -3.80
C LEU A 155 -17.31 15.49 -4.47
N LYS A 156 -17.64 16.76 -4.72
CA LYS A 156 -18.90 17.12 -5.39
C LYS A 156 -18.95 16.59 -6.83
N ASN A 157 -17.84 16.66 -7.55
CA ASN A 157 -17.74 16.14 -8.92
C ASN A 157 -17.86 14.62 -8.93
N LEU A 158 -17.11 13.93 -8.07
CA LEU A 158 -17.16 12.47 -7.92
C LEU A 158 -18.57 11.97 -7.60
N LEU A 159 -19.27 12.60 -6.64
CA LEU A 159 -20.64 12.21 -6.30
C LEU A 159 -21.61 12.42 -7.46
N ARG A 160 -21.46 13.51 -8.23
CA ARG A 160 -22.26 13.78 -9.44
C ARG A 160 -22.03 12.72 -10.52
N GLU A 161 -20.78 12.29 -10.70
CA GLU A 161 -20.38 11.26 -11.66
C GLU A 161 -20.58 9.84 -11.13
N ARG A 162 -21.05 9.70 -9.89
CA ARG A 162 -21.17 8.43 -9.17
C ARG A 162 -19.85 7.65 -9.15
N LYS A 163 -18.75 8.33 -8.85
CA LYS A 163 -17.43 7.74 -8.67
C LYS A 163 -16.95 7.85 -7.22
N LEU A 164 -16.12 6.89 -6.83
CA LEU A 164 -15.32 6.90 -5.61
C LEU A 164 -13.83 7.05 -5.98
N VAL A 165 -12.93 7.11 -5.00
CA VAL A 165 -11.48 7.08 -5.23
C VAL A 165 -10.94 5.70 -4.88
N LEU A 166 -10.09 5.13 -5.74
CA LEU A 166 -9.42 3.84 -5.51
C LEU A 166 -7.90 4.02 -5.55
N ILE A 167 -7.26 3.76 -4.42
CA ILE A 167 -5.80 3.78 -4.28
C ILE A 167 -5.30 2.35 -4.39
N LEU A 168 -4.41 2.12 -5.35
CA LEU A 168 -3.87 0.81 -5.70
C LEU A 168 -2.38 0.75 -5.37
N ASP A 169 -2.01 -0.23 -4.55
CA ASP A 169 -0.60 -0.63 -4.42
C ASP A 169 -0.14 -1.44 -5.65
N LEU A 170 1.18 -1.60 -5.83
CA LEU A 170 1.77 -2.34 -6.95
C LEU A 170 2.25 -3.74 -6.54
N ASP A 171 3.34 -3.79 -5.79
CA ASP A 171 4.10 -5.01 -5.51
C ASP A 171 3.33 -5.97 -4.59
N HIS A 172 3.14 -7.21 -5.03
CA HIS A 172 2.30 -8.22 -4.38
C HIS A 172 0.79 -7.90 -4.37
N THR A 173 0.38 -6.72 -4.88
CA THR A 173 -1.02 -6.32 -5.04
C THR A 173 -1.47 -6.55 -6.48
N LEU A 174 -0.95 -5.80 -7.44
CA LEU A 174 -1.29 -5.88 -8.87
C LEU A 174 -0.24 -6.63 -9.70
N ILE A 175 0.98 -6.72 -9.19
CA ILE A 175 2.13 -7.31 -9.88
C ILE A 175 3.01 -8.09 -8.90
N ASN A 176 3.96 -8.86 -9.42
CA ASN A 176 5.10 -9.33 -8.64
C ASN A 176 6.36 -9.22 -9.51
N SER A 177 7.44 -8.69 -8.95
CA SER A 177 8.69 -8.44 -9.66
C SER A 177 9.87 -9.18 -9.02
N THR A 178 10.89 -9.50 -9.82
CA THR A 178 12.15 -10.10 -9.36
C THR A 178 13.32 -9.54 -10.16
N LYS A 179 14.48 -9.37 -9.52
CA LYS A 179 15.72 -9.08 -10.27
C LYS A 179 16.11 -10.29 -11.10
N LEU A 180 16.75 -10.06 -12.24
CA LEU A 180 17.20 -11.12 -13.14
C LEU A 180 18.15 -12.11 -12.47
N GLN A 181 19.01 -11.62 -11.58
CA GLN A 181 19.95 -12.44 -10.81
C GLN A 181 19.28 -13.35 -9.77
N ASP A 182 18.06 -13.03 -9.33
CA ASP A 182 17.36 -13.76 -8.26
C ASP A 182 16.43 -14.86 -8.81
N ILE A 183 16.34 -15.01 -10.13
CA ILE A 183 15.57 -16.05 -10.81
C ILE A 183 16.18 -17.41 -10.52
N SER A 184 15.37 -18.36 -10.04
CA SER A 184 15.86 -19.69 -9.70
C SER A 184 16.25 -20.52 -10.94
N SER A 185 17.06 -21.56 -10.76
CA SER A 185 17.40 -22.48 -11.87
C SER A 185 16.16 -23.13 -12.47
N ALA A 186 15.20 -23.54 -11.62
CA ALA A 186 13.92 -24.12 -12.06
C ALA A 186 13.12 -23.12 -12.90
N GLU A 187 13.07 -21.85 -12.48
CA GLU A 187 12.41 -20.77 -13.23
C GLU A 187 13.10 -20.49 -14.58
N ASN A 188 14.42 -20.57 -14.65
CA ASN A 188 15.15 -20.43 -15.92
C ASN A 188 14.87 -21.61 -16.87
N GLU A 189 14.85 -22.84 -16.35
CA GLU A 189 14.53 -24.04 -17.14
C GLU A 189 13.10 -24.03 -17.68
N LEU A 190 12.16 -23.43 -16.94
CA LEU A 190 10.79 -23.20 -17.39
C LEU A 190 10.66 -22.11 -18.48
N GLY A 191 11.74 -21.44 -18.83
CA GLY A 191 11.77 -20.47 -19.93
C GLY A 191 11.02 -19.18 -19.64
N ILE A 192 10.92 -18.77 -18.37
CA ILE A 192 10.14 -17.58 -17.96
C ILE A 192 10.70 -16.30 -18.59
N ARG A 193 12.02 -16.21 -18.75
CA ARG A 193 12.69 -15.12 -19.50
C ARG A 193 12.28 -15.11 -20.97
N THR A 194 12.25 -16.27 -21.61
CA THR A 194 11.81 -16.40 -23.01
C THR A 194 10.34 -16.01 -23.15
N ALA A 195 9.49 -16.33 -22.16
CA ALA A 195 8.09 -15.90 -22.15
C ALA A 195 7.94 -14.38 -22.07
N ALA A 196 8.83 -13.67 -21.37
CA ALA A 196 8.82 -12.21 -21.26
C ALA A 196 9.15 -11.50 -22.58
N LEU A 197 9.94 -12.14 -23.46
CA LEU A 197 10.36 -11.60 -24.76
C LEU A 197 9.36 -11.84 -25.89
N LYS A 198 8.30 -12.63 -25.65
CA LYS A 198 7.31 -12.92 -26.67
C LYS A 198 6.53 -11.65 -27.02
N ASP A 199 6.39 -11.39 -28.31
CA ASP A 199 5.52 -10.32 -28.81
C ASP A 199 4.06 -10.80 -28.85
N ASP A 200 3.49 -10.97 -27.66
CA ASP A 200 2.11 -11.39 -27.45
C ASP A 200 1.38 -10.27 -26.67
N PRO A 201 0.30 -9.69 -27.21
CA PRO A 201 -0.47 -8.65 -26.52
C PRO A 201 -1.09 -9.13 -25.20
N ASP A 202 -1.35 -10.44 -25.07
CA ASP A 202 -1.92 -11.05 -23.88
C ASP A 202 -0.84 -11.55 -22.91
N ARG A 203 0.45 -11.25 -23.17
CA ARG A 203 1.52 -11.61 -22.25
C ARG A 203 1.32 -10.93 -20.89
N SER A 204 1.66 -11.68 -19.86
CA SER A 204 1.59 -11.24 -18.46
C SER A 204 2.97 -11.07 -17.82
N ILE A 205 4.07 -11.41 -18.52
CA ILE A 205 5.43 -11.26 -18.01
C ILE A 205 6.20 -10.30 -18.91
N PHE A 206 6.94 -9.39 -18.29
CA PHE A 206 7.65 -8.29 -18.95
C PHE A 206 9.06 -8.16 -18.38
N THR A 207 10.00 -7.77 -19.21
CA THR A 207 11.34 -7.38 -18.78
C THR A 207 11.41 -5.86 -18.64
N LEU A 208 11.95 -5.38 -17.53
CA LEU A 208 12.35 -3.99 -17.34
C LEU A 208 13.88 -3.92 -17.47
N ASP A 209 14.36 -3.73 -18.70
CA ASP A 209 15.79 -3.86 -19.04
C ASP A 209 16.67 -2.87 -18.27
N SER A 210 16.24 -1.62 -18.12
CA SER A 210 16.97 -0.58 -17.38
C SER A 210 17.15 -0.90 -15.89
N MET A 211 16.28 -1.75 -15.34
CA MET A 211 16.29 -2.15 -13.94
C MET A 211 16.79 -3.59 -13.75
N GLN A 212 17.06 -4.32 -14.84
CA GLN A 212 17.41 -5.74 -14.83
C GLN A 212 16.41 -6.59 -14.02
N MET A 213 15.11 -6.40 -14.29
CA MET A 213 14.03 -7.09 -13.59
C MET A 213 13.06 -7.79 -14.55
N LEU A 214 12.45 -8.88 -14.07
CA LEU A 214 11.21 -9.41 -14.63
C LEU A 214 10.03 -8.98 -13.75
N THR A 215 8.93 -8.64 -14.40
CA THR A 215 7.67 -8.29 -13.76
C THR A 215 6.57 -9.19 -14.29
N LYS A 216 5.84 -9.83 -13.40
CA LYS A 216 4.60 -10.57 -13.68
C LYS A 216 3.41 -9.70 -13.29
N LEU A 217 2.50 -9.48 -14.25
CA LEU A 217 1.17 -8.94 -14.00
C LEU A 217 0.31 -9.99 -13.31
N ARG A 218 -0.37 -9.62 -12.23
CA ARG A 218 -1.31 -10.51 -11.56
C ARG A 218 -2.48 -10.83 -12.51
N PRO A 219 -2.94 -12.09 -12.57
CA PRO A 219 -4.06 -12.47 -13.44
C PRO A 219 -5.26 -11.55 -13.25
N PHE A 220 -6.00 -11.31 -14.33
CA PHE A 220 -7.17 -10.43 -14.38
C PHE A 220 -6.90 -8.91 -14.24
N VAL A 221 -5.66 -8.44 -14.03
CA VAL A 221 -5.38 -7.00 -13.75
C VAL A 221 -5.88 -6.04 -14.84
N ARG A 222 -5.74 -6.37 -16.12
CA ARG A 222 -6.18 -5.49 -17.22
C ARG A 222 -7.70 -5.28 -17.20
N LYS A 223 -8.44 -6.37 -16.99
CA LYS A 223 -9.91 -6.33 -16.89
C LYS A 223 -10.36 -5.68 -15.60
N PHE A 224 -9.65 -5.93 -14.49
CA PHE A 224 -9.86 -5.25 -13.21
C PHE A 224 -9.80 -3.73 -13.37
N LEU A 225 -8.70 -3.19 -13.93
CA LEU A 225 -8.52 -1.75 -14.11
C LEU A 225 -9.61 -1.15 -15.02
N LYS A 226 -9.92 -1.82 -16.13
CA LYS A 226 -10.95 -1.40 -17.07
C LYS A 226 -12.34 -1.34 -16.43
N GLU A 227 -12.70 -2.32 -15.60
CA GLU A 227 -14.01 -2.33 -14.95
C GLU A 227 -14.07 -1.37 -13.77
N ALA A 228 -12.99 -1.28 -12.97
CA ALA A 228 -12.89 -0.37 -11.84
C ALA A 228 -12.97 1.10 -12.27
N SER A 229 -12.38 1.50 -13.41
CA SER A 229 -12.38 2.88 -13.90
C SER A 229 -13.79 3.47 -14.16
N ASN A 230 -14.80 2.63 -14.35
CA ASN A 230 -16.20 3.06 -14.52
C ASN A 230 -16.83 3.53 -13.20
N MET A 231 -16.27 3.13 -12.06
CA MET A 231 -16.78 3.37 -10.71
C MET A 231 -15.82 4.18 -9.85
N PHE A 232 -14.54 4.21 -10.22
CA PHE A 232 -13.48 4.80 -9.42
C PHE A 232 -12.58 5.71 -10.27
N GLU A 233 -12.18 6.81 -9.66
CA GLU A 233 -10.96 7.53 -10.02
C GLU A 233 -9.77 6.86 -9.33
N MET A 234 -8.74 6.48 -10.10
CA MET A 234 -7.71 5.57 -9.61
C MET A 234 -6.35 6.25 -9.43
N TYR A 235 -5.65 5.85 -8.37
CA TYR A 235 -4.28 6.26 -8.05
C TYR A 235 -3.41 5.01 -7.91
N ILE A 236 -2.17 5.10 -8.38
CA ILE A 236 -1.10 4.20 -7.94
C ILE A 236 -0.44 4.83 -6.71
N TYR A 237 -0.25 4.05 -5.66
CA TYR A 237 0.54 4.46 -4.49
C TYR A 237 1.40 3.29 -4.01
N THR A 238 2.68 3.30 -4.35
CA THR A 238 3.67 2.27 -3.99
C THR A 238 4.73 2.79 -3.02
N MET A 239 5.34 1.88 -2.25
CA MET A 239 6.58 2.14 -1.50
C MET A 239 7.85 1.93 -2.36
N GLY A 240 7.70 1.64 -3.65
CA GLY A 240 8.79 1.60 -4.62
C GLY A 240 9.28 2.99 -5.03
N ASP A 241 10.44 3.01 -5.68
CA ASP A 241 11.03 4.24 -6.23
C ASP A 241 10.21 4.79 -7.40
N LYS A 242 10.27 6.12 -7.61
CA LYS A 242 9.47 6.81 -8.63
C LYS A 242 9.71 6.27 -10.05
N ALA A 243 10.97 6.04 -10.43
CA ALA A 243 11.29 5.51 -11.75
C ALA A 243 10.66 4.13 -11.99
N TYR A 244 10.72 3.26 -10.99
CA TYR A 244 10.07 1.95 -11.01
C TYR A 244 8.54 2.07 -11.14
N ALA A 245 7.91 2.91 -10.31
CA ALA A 245 6.47 3.10 -10.33
C ALA A 245 5.96 3.57 -11.70
N ILE A 246 6.70 4.48 -12.36
CA ILE A 246 6.37 4.98 -13.70
C ILE A 246 6.49 3.88 -14.75
N GLU A 247 7.54 3.05 -14.72
CA GLU A 247 7.68 1.94 -15.66
C GLU A 247 6.56 0.90 -15.47
N ILE A 248 6.19 0.56 -14.24
CA ILE A 248 5.06 -0.33 -13.97
C ILE A 248 3.73 0.29 -14.43
N ALA A 249 3.53 1.59 -14.20
CA ALA A 249 2.33 2.28 -14.67
C ALA A 249 2.19 2.17 -16.20
N LYS A 250 3.28 2.33 -16.97
CA LYS A 250 3.27 2.14 -18.43
C LYS A 250 2.88 0.71 -18.86
N LEU A 251 3.26 -0.31 -18.08
CA LEU A 251 2.86 -1.70 -18.37
C LEU A 251 1.37 -1.95 -18.10
N LEU A 252 0.84 -1.37 -17.02
CA LEU A 252 -0.54 -1.51 -16.58
C LEU A 252 -1.52 -0.66 -17.41
N ASP A 253 -1.08 0.54 -17.81
CA ASP A 253 -1.86 1.54 -18.52
C ASP A 253 -1.05 2.17 -19.68
N PRO A 254 -0.80 1.41 -20.78
CA PRO A 254 0.03 1.89 -21.89
C PRO A 254 -0.51 3.14 -22.60
N THR A 255 -1.82 3.38 -22.48
CA THR A 255 -2.51 4.53 -23.09
C THR A 255 -2.73 5.69 -22.11
N ASN A 256 -2.25 5.58 -20.88
CA ASN A 256 -2.37 6.59 -19.82
C ASN A 256 -3.82 7.06 -19.57
N VAL A 257 -4.77 6.13 -19.61
CA VAL A 257 -6.21 6.39 -19.44
C VAL A 257 -6.63 6.35 -17.97
N TYR A 258 -5.93 5.56 -17.16
CA TYR A 258 -6.29 5.24 -15.78
C TYR A 258 -5.53 6.08 -14.76
N PHE A 259 -4.24 6.38 -15.00
CA PHE A 259 -3.37 7.01 -14.00
C PHE A 259 -2.69 8.33 -14.45
N PRO A 260 -3.34 9.23 -15.22
CA PRO A 260 -2.69 10.46 -15.65
C PRO A 260 -2.30 11.31 -14.44
N SER A 261 -0.99 11.51 -14.24
CA SER A 261 -0.40 12.27 -13.13
C SER A 261 -0.81 11.78 -11.72
N LYS A 262 -1.17 10.49 -11.58
CA LYS A 262 -1.66 9.88 -10.32
C LYS A 262 -0.82 8.69 -9.86
N VAL A 263 0.50 8.78 -10.06
CA VAL A 263 1.47 7.76 -9.66
C VAL A 263 2.32 8.28 -8.50
N ILE A 264 2.03 7.80 -7.29
CA ILE A 264 2.66 8.20 -6.03
C ILE A 264 3.66 7.12 -5.63
N SER A 265 4.86 7.55 -5.28
CA SER A 265 5.99 6.69 -4.92
C SER A 265 6.47 6.95 -3.50
N ASN A 266 7.44 6.18 -3.03
CA ASN A 266 8.03 6.37 -1.69
C ASN A 266 8.60 7.78 -1.48
N SER A 267 9.16 8.41 -2.51
CA SER A 267 9.70 9.78 -2.41
C SER A 267 8.62 10.85 -2.21
N ASP A 268 7.35 10.52 -2.42
CA ASP A 268 6.23 11.43 -2.22
C ASP A 268 5.60 11.27 -0.80
N CYS A 269 6.00 10.26 -0.04
CA CYS A 269 5.47 10.02 1.31
C CYS A 269 5.88 11.12 2.30
N THR A 270 4.93 11.58 3.12
CA THR A 270 5.18 12.54 4.21
C THR A 270 5.72 11.89 5.48
N GLN A 271 5.57 10.58 5.60
CA GLN A 271 6.03 9.80 6.74
C GLN A 271 6.88 8.63 6.27
N ARG A 272 8.03 8.44 6.92
CA ARG A 272 8.96 7.37 6.57
C ARG A 272 8.28 6.01 6.77
N HIS A 273 8.34 5.15 5.75
CA HIS A 273 7.77 3.80 5.78
C HIS A 273 6.25 3.73 6.04
N GLN A 274 5.52 4.82 5.76
CA GLN A 274 4.07 4.89 5.92
C GLN A 274 3.45 5.60 4.72
N LYS A 275 2.30 5.09 4.29
CA LYS A 275 1.42 5.73 3.31
C LYS A 275 0.34 6.52 4.04
N GLY A 276 -0.09 7.63 3.44
CA GLY A 276 -1.11 8.50 4.01
C GLY A 276 -2.01 9.10 2.93
N LEU A 277 -3.27 9.33 3.27
CA LEU A 277 -4.20 10.01 2.35
C LEU A 277 -3.94 11.52 2.28
N ASP A 278 -3.00 12.05 3.06
CA ASP A 278 -2.62 13.46 3.08
C ASP A 278 -2.03 13.97 1.75
N VAL A 279 -1.43 13.08 0.95
CA VAL A 279 -0.95 13.37 -0.41
C VAL A 279 -1.97 13.08 -1.51
N ILE A 280 -3.20 12.68 -1.14
CA ILE A 280 -4.29 12.39 -2.09
C ILE A 280 -5.30 13.55 -2.07
N LEU A 281 -5.66 14.05 -3.25
CA LEU A 281 -6.64 15.14 -3.42
C LEU A 281 -8.10 14.69 -3.31
N GLY A 282 -8.36 13.39 -3.20
CA GLY A 282 -9.67 12.83 -2.88
C GLY A 282 -10.00 12.86 -1.37
N ALA A 283 -11.27 13.06 -1.03
CA ALA A 283 -11.73 13.01 0.36
C ALA A 283 -11.71 11.58 0.93
N GLU A 284 -11.30 11.43 2.20
CA GLU A 284 -11.19 10.11 2.83
C GLU A 284 -12.51 9.35 2.91
N SER A 285 -13.65 10.05 2.95
CA SER A 285 -14.99 9.44 3.01
C SER A 285 -15.39 8.73 1.72
N VAL A 286 -14.68 8.94 0.62
CA VAL A 286 -14.90 8.28 -0.67
C VAL A 286 -13.68 7.49 -1.15
N ALA A 287 -12.61 7.43 -0.36
CA ALA A 287 -11.37 6.75 -0.69
C ALA A 287 -11.39 5.28 -0.24
N VAL A 288 -11.11 4.36 -1.16
CA VAL A 288 -10.91 2.93 -0.90
C VAL A 288 -9.47 2.59 -1.23
N ILE A 289 -8.81 1.82 -0.35
CA ILE A 289 -7.42 1.42 -0.51
C ILE A 289 -7.36 -0.09 -0.77
N LEU A 290 -6.62 -0.51 -1.79
CA LEU A 290 -6.31 -1.91 -2.06
C LEU A 290 -4.80 -2.12 -1.94
N ASP A 291 -4.39 -2.89 -0.92
CA ASP A 291 -2.99 -3.10 -0.56
C ASP A 291 -2.84 -4.45 0.15
N ASP A 292 -1.70 -5.12 -0.03
CA ASP A 292 -1.37 -6.38 0.65
C ASP A 292 -0.75 -6.16 2.05
N THR A 293 -0.41 -4.92 2.38
CA THR A 293 0.34 -4.53 3.57
C THR A 293 -0.45 -3.56 4.45
N GLU A 294 -1.08 -4.08 5.51
CA GLU A 294 -1.78 -3.22 6.48
C GLU A 294 -0.83 -2.25 7.21
N TYR A 295 0.39 -2.69 7.49
CA TYR A 295 1.32 -1.95 8.36
C TYR A 295 1.65 -0.55 7.83
N VAL A 296 1.66 -0.33 6.51
CA VAL A 296 1.97 0.99 5.93
C VAL A 296 0.78 1.95 6.00
N TRP A 297 -0.41 1.50 6.39
CA TRP A 297 -1.66 2.29 6.42
C TRP A 297 -2.20 2.51 7.85
N GLN A 298 -1.34 2.70 8.85
CA GLN A 298 -1.76 2.75 10.26
C GLN A 298 -2.88 3.77 10.55
N LYS A 299 -2.89 4.91 9.85
CA LYS A 299 -3.88 5.98 10.01
C LYS A 299 -5.20 5.72 9.28
N HIS A 300 -5.19 4.89 8.22
CA HIS A 300 -6.32 4.74 7.30
C HIS A 300 -6.77 3.28 7.13
N LYS A 301 -6.58 2.47 8.18
CA LYS A 301 -6.97 1.04 8.20
C LYS A 301 -8.45 0.80 7.87
N GLU A 302 -9.32 1.76 8.17
CA GLU A 302 -10.76 1.63 7.89
C GLU A 302 -11.10 1.78 6.40
N ASN A 303 -10.23 2.43 5.61
CA ASN A 303 -10.34 2.54 4.16
C ASN A 303 -9.74 1.32 3.44
N LEU A 304 -8.97 0.49 4.16
CA LEU A 304 -8.18 -0.60 3.60
C LEU A 304 -9.01 -1.89 3.37
N ILE A 305 -8.99 -2.33 2.13
CA ILE A 305 -9.26 -3.69 1.69
C ILE A 305 -7.92 -4.41 1.63
N LEU A 306 -7.59 -5.12 2.71
CA LEU A 306 -6.39 -5.93 2.78
C LEU A 306 -6.54 -7.16 1.87
N MET A 307 -5.62 -7.35 0.93
CA MET A 307 -5.66 -8.47 0.01
C MET A 307 -4.50 -9.46 0.20
N GLU A 308 -4.65 -10.64 -0.38
CA GLU A 308 -3.60 -11.66 -0.34
C GLU A 308 -2.43 -11.28 -1.24
N ARG A 309 -1.21 -11.48 -0.74
CA ARG A 309 0.03 -11.21 -1.48
C ARG A 309 0.16 -12.11 -2.69
N TYR A 310 0.52 -11.51 -3.82
CA TYR A 310 0.86 -12.23 -5.04
C TYR A 310 2.34 -12.64 -5.04
N HIS A 311 2.59 -13.94 -4.86
CA HIS A 311 3.93 -14.53 -4.88
C HIS A 311 4.12 -15.39 -6.13
N TYR A 312 4.37 -14.73 -7.27
CA TYR A 312 4.60 -15.44 -8.52
C TYR A 312 6.00 -16.05 -8.57
N PHE A 313 7.03 -15.24 -8.30
CA PHE A 313 8.42 -15.63 -8.39
C PHE A 313 8.94 -16.31 -7.12
N ALA A 314 9.92 -17.19 -7.27
CA ALA A 314 10.55 -17.91 -6.16
C ALA A 314 11.30 -16.98 -5.20
N SER A 315 11.93 -15.93 -5.73
CA SER A 315 12.64 -14.89 -4.95
C SER A 315 11.72 -14.20 -3.94
N SER A 316 10.51 -13.87 -4.38
CA SER A 316 9.45 -13.30 -3.56
C SER A 316 9.06 -14.22 -2.41
N CYS A 317 8.92 -15.54 -2.64
CA CYS A 317 8.70 -16.48 -1.54
C CYS A 317 9.86 -16.50 -0.53
N ARG A 318 11.11 -16.50 -1.00
CA ARG A 318 12.31 -16.54 -0.14
C ARG A 318 12.44 -15.28 0.72
N GLN A 319 12.21 -14.10 0.15
CA GLN A 319 12.30 -12.82 0.85
C GLN A 319 11.37 -12.76 2.07
N PHE A 320 10.20 -13.38 1.97
CA PHE A 320 9.23 -13.42 3.06
C PHE A 320 9.35 -14.69 3.94
N GLY A 321 10.41 -15.49 3.74
CA GLY A 321 10.70 -16.67 4.56
C GLY A 321 9.81 -17.88 4.28
N PHE A 322 9.19 -17.96 3.10
CA PHE A 322 8.31 -19.09 2.75
C PHE A 322 9.11 -20.27 2.21
N GLY A 323 8.98 -21.42 2.88
CA GLY A 323 9.55 -22.71 2.45
C GLY A 323 8.68 -23.48 1.46
N VAL A 324 7.81 -22.81 0.71
CA VAL A 324 6.93 -23.42 -0.30
C VAL A 324 7.35 -23.02 -1.70
N ARG A 325 7.05 -23.87 -2.69
CA ARG A 325 7.25 -23.52 -4.11
C ARG A 325 6.38 -22.32 -4.46
N SER A 326 6.95 -21.43 -5.25
CA SER A 326 6.23 -20.30 -5.84
C SER A 326 5.23 -20.75 -6.91
N LEU A 327 4.37 -19.84 -7.37
CA LEU A 327 3.42 -20.12 -8.45
C LEU A 327 4.17 -20.49 -9.75
N SER A 328 5.26 -19.77 -10.06
CA SER A 328 6.11 -20.03 -11.22
C SER A 328 6.71 -21.45 -11.17
N GLU A 329 7.33 -21.84 -10.04
CA GLU A 329 7.93 -23.16 -9.84
C GLU A 329 6.90 -24.30 -9.84
N SER A 330 5.64 -23.98 -9.57
CA SER A 330 4.53 -24.93 -9.59
C SER A 330 3.82 -24.98 -10.96
N MET A 331 4.26 -24.17 -11.93
CA MET A 331 3.61 -24.00 -13.24
C MET A 331 2.11 -23.67 -13.13
N GLN A 332 1.75 -22.89 -12.11
CA GLN A 332 0.38 -22.47 -11.82
C GLN A 332 0.29 -20.95 -11.70
N ASP A 333 -0.93 -20.43 -11.73
CA ASP A 333 -1.21 -19.01 -11.47
C ASP A 333 -2.64 -18.86 -10.93
N GLU A 334 -3.00 -17.66 -10.48
CA GLU A 334 -4.38 -17.36 -10.09
C GLU A 334 -5.33 -17.46 -11.30
N ARG A 335 -6.58 -17.90 -11.05
CA ARG A 335 -7.60 -18.01 -12.09
C ARG A 335 -8.23 -16.65 -12.40
N GLU A 336 -8.53 -16.38 -13.65
CA GLU A 336 -9.18 -15.11 -14.03
C GLU A 336 -10.63 -14.98 -13.55
N SER A 337 -11.34 -16.09 -13.33
CA SER A 337 -12.76 -16.11 -12.95
C SER A 337 -12.99 -15.72 -11.49
N ASP A 338 -12.10 -16.14 -10.61
CA ASP A 338 -12.29 -16.17 -9.16
C ASP A 338 -10.97 -16.06 -8.37
N GLY A 339 -9.90 -15.60 -9.03
CA GLY A 339 -8.67 -15.17 -8.38
C GLY A 339 -8.86 -13.91 -7.53
N ALA A 340 -7.78 -13.41 -6.93
CA ALA A 340 -7.88 -12.34 -5.94
C ALA A 340 -8.43 -11.04 -6.52
N LEU A 341 -7.95 -10.61 -7.70
CA LEU A 341 -8.42 -9.39 -8.35
C LEU A 341 -9.88 -9.50 -8.85
N ALA A 342 -10.30 -10.67 -9.32
CA ALA A 342 -11.69 -10.90 -9.71
C ALA A 342 -12.62 -10.84 -8.50
N THR A 343 -12.19 -11.45 -7.39
CA THR A 343 -12.92 -11.42 -6.12
C THR A 343 -13.06 -10.01 -5.58
N VAL A 344 -11.96 -9.26 -5.51
CA VAL A 344 -11.99 -7.90 -4.95
C VAL A 344 -12.75 -6.92 -5.84
N LEU A 345 -12.75 -7.09 -7.17
CA LEU A 345 -13.61 -6.29 -8.04
C LEU A 345 -15.10 -6.46 -7.69
N ASN A 346 -15.54 -7.67 -7.38
CA ASN A 346 -16.93 -7.90 -6.96
C ASN A 346 -17.24 -7.22 -5.62
N VAL A 347 -16.27 -7.19 -4.69
CA VAL A 347 -16.37 -6.44 -3.44
C VAL A 347 -16.49 -4.93 -3.71
N LEU A 348 -15.63 -4.38 -4.57
CA LEU A 348 -15.66 -2.96 -4.96
C LEU A 348 -16.99 -2.57 -5.62
N LYS A 349 -17.51 -3.41 -6.52
CA LYS A 349 -18.85 -3.22 -7.13
C LYS A 349 -19.95 -3.17 -6.08
N ARG A 350 -19.88 -4.07 -5.08
CA ARG A 350 -20.87 -4.10 -3.98
C ARG A 350 -20.77 -2.87 -3.09
N ILE A 351 -19.56 -2.44 -2.74
CA ILE A 351 -19.32 -1.21 -1.97
C ILE A 351 -19.88 -0.01 -2.72
N HIS A 352 -19.55 0.13 -4.02
CA HIS A 352 -20.06 1.20 -4.87
C HIS A 352 -21.59 1.20 -4.95
N ALA A 353 -22.19 0.03 -5.17
CA ALA A 353 -23.64 -0.10 -5.24
C ALA A 353 -24.35 0.32 -3.95
N ILE A 354 -23.83 -0.08 -2.78
CA ILE A 354 -24.40 0.30 -1.47
C ILE A 354 -24.18 1.79 -1.20
N PHE A 355 -22.99 2.33 -1.48
CA PHE A 355 -22.68 3.74 -1.26
C PHE A 355 -23.59 4.66 -2.08
N PHE A 356 -23.92 4.30 -3.31
CA PHE A 356 -24.81 5.08 -4.16
C PHE A 356 -26.26 4.59 -4.18
N ASP A 357 -26.68 3.77 -3.21
CA ASP A 357 -28.06 3.34 -3.09
C ASP A 357 -28.95 4.50 -2.60
N THR A 358 -29.76 5.03 -3.51
CA THR A 358 -30.66 6.17 -3.27
C THR A 358 -31.88 5.82 -2.44
N ALA A 359 -32.14 4.53 -2.16
CA ALA A 359 -33.25 4.10 -1.32
C ALA A 359 -33.08 4.48 0.16
N ALA A 360 -31.87 4.89 0.57
CA ALA A 360 -31.55 5.19 1.96
C ALA A 360 -32.07 6.55 2.49
N GLU A 361 -32.73 7.38 1.67
CA GLU A 361 -33.21 8.74 2.02
C GLU A 361 -32.14 9.67 2.66
N THR A 362 -30.87 9.31 2.57
CA THR A 362 -29.74 10.07 3.12
C THR A 362 -29.01 10.85 2.04
N ASP A 363 -28.52 12.04 2.40
CA ASP A 363 -27.67 12.84 1.51
C ASP A 363 -26.36 12.08 1.23
N LEU A 364 -26.01 11.90 -0.05
CA LEU A 364 -24.76 11.28 -0.49
C LEU A 364 -23.54 11.98 0.11
N SER A 365 -23.61 13.29 0.37
CA SER A 365 -22.52 14.05 0.99
C SER A 365 -22.22 13.62 2.43
N SER A 366 -23.18 12.97 3.10
CA SER A 366 -23.05 12.46 4.46
C SER A 366 -22.59 11.00 4.52
N GLN A 367 -22.50 10.33 3.38
CA GLN A 367 -22.07 8.93 3.32
C GLN A 367 -20.55 8.79 3.48
N ASP A 368 -20.16 7.68 4.11
CA ASP A 368 -18.77 7.35 4.37
C ASP A 368 -18.49 5.90 3.96
N VAL A 369 -17.61 5.74 2.97
CA VAL A 369 -17.25 4.45 2.39
C VAL A 369 -16.66 3.50 3.43
N ARG A 370 -16.05 4.01 4.50
CA ARG A 370 -15.52 3.19 5.62
C ARG A 370 -16.64 2.43 6.33
N GLN A 371 -17.81 3.04 6.48
CA GLN A 371 -18.98 2.37 7.07
C GLN A 371 -19.58 1.33 6.13
N VAL A 372 -19.56 1.60 4.82
CA VAL A 372 -19.99 0.65 3.79
C VAL A 372 -19.06 -0.56 3.76
N ILE A 373 -17.74 -0.35 3.74
CA ILE A 373 -16.71 -1.38 3.85
C ILE A 373 -16.93 -2.27 5.07
N LYS A 374 -17.13 -1.65 6.25
CA LYS A 374 -17.44 -2.37 7.51
C LYS A 374 -18.72 -3.20 7.39
N THR A 375 -19.74 -2.68 6.72
CA THR A 375 -21.02 -3.38 6.51
C THR A 375 -20.84 -4.60 5.62
N VAL A 376 -20.22 -4.45 4.45
CA VAL A 376 -19.93 -5.55 3.53
C VAL A 376 -19.06 -6.61 4.21
N ARG A 377 -18.05 -6.20 4.99
CA ARG A 377 -17.18 -7.13 5.71
C ARG A 377 -17.92 -7.96 6.75
N LYS A 378 -18.87 -7.37 7.49
CA LYS A 378 -19.70 -8.07 8.48
C LYS A 378 -20.66 -9.09 7.88
N GLU A 379 -20.89 -9.07 6.58
CA GLU A 379 -21.77 -10.05 5.93
C GLU A 379 -21.06 -11.39 5.71
N VAL A 380 -19.71 -11.42 5.74
CA VAL A 380 -18.90 -12.58 5.37
C VAL A 380 -19.18 -13.80 6.25
N LEU A 381 -19.15 -13.63 7.57
CA LEU A 381 -19.42 -14.69 8.56
C LEU A 381 -20.69 -14.42 9.37
N LYS A 382 -21.62 -13.63 8.83
CA LYS A 382 -22.90 -13.33 9.47
C LYS A 382 -23.64 -14.62 9.80
N GLY A 383 -24.07 -14.75 11.06
CA GLY A 383 -24.79 -15.93 11.56
C GLY A 383 -23.87 -17.06 12.06
N CYS A 384 -22.55 -16.92 11.94
CA CYS A 384 -21.61 -17.86 12.55
C CYS A 384 -21.37 -17.50 14.02
N LYS A 385 -21.55 -18.46 14.93
CA LYS A 385 -21.03 -18.41 16.30
C LYS A 385 -19.81 -19.32 16.44
N LEU A 386 -18.66 -18.76 16.81
CA LEU A 386 -17.37 -19.43 16.83
C LEU A 386 -16.85 -19.62 18.27
N VAL A 387 -16.15 -20.74 18.49
CA VAL A 387 -15.36 -20.98 19.70
C VAL A 387 -13.97 -21.44 19.31
N PHE A 388 -12.94 -20.91 19.95
CA PHE A 388 -11.54 -21.26 19.69
C PHE A 388 -11.04 -22.34 20.67
N SER A 389 -10.20 -23.25 20.17
CA SER A 389 -9.59 -24.33 20.94
C SER A 389 -8.11 -24.50 20.59
N ARG A 390 -7.22 -24.25 21.57
CA ARG A 390 -5.75 -24.28 21.40
C ARG A 390 -5.19 -23.38 20.30
N VAL A 391 -5.94 -22.35 19.91
CA VAL A 391 -5.48 -21.33 18.95
C VAL A 391 -4.69 -20.22 19.65
N PHE A 392 -4.97 -19.97 20.93
CA PHE A 392 -4.36 -18.89 21.71
C PHE A 392 -3.51 -19.42 22.86
N PRO A 393 -2.47 -18.70 23.29
CA PRO A 393 -1.72 -19.02 24.50
C PRO A 393 -2.63 -19.07 25.73
N ASN A 394 -2.39 -20.01 26.65
CA ASN A 394 -3.27 -20.24 27.81
C ASN A 394 -3.45 -19.02 28.74
N ASN A 395 -2.47 -18.09 28.77
CA ASN A 395 -2.50 -16.91 29.64
C ASN A 395 -2.98 -15.64 28.91
N ALA A 396 -3.35 -15.74 27.64
CA ALA A 396 -3.78 -14.60 26.85
C ALA A 396 -5.29 -14.38 26.97
N ARG A 397 -5.73 -13.11 26.89
CA ARG A 397 -7.16 -12.78 26.79
C ARG A 397 -7.65 -13.07 25.37
N PRO A 398 -8.57 -14.03 25.16
CA PRO A 398 -9.00 -14.43 23.81
C PRO A 398 -9.55 -13.28 22.96
N GLN A 399 -10.29 -12.36 23.59
CA GLN A 399 -10.92 -11.21 22.93
C GLN A 399 -9.89 -10.19 22.40
N GLU A 400 -8.69 -10.18 22.96
CA GLU A 400 -7.63 -9.27 22.54
C GLU A 400 -6.82 -9.85 21.36
N GLN A 401 -6.98 -11.15 21.08
CA GLN A 401 -6.23 -11.86 20.04
C GLN A 401 -6.69 -11.47 18.64
N MET A 402 -5.73 -11.36 17.72
CA MET A 402 -5.97 -10.92 16.34
C MET A 402 -7.03 -11.78 15.63
N MET A 403 -6.97 -13.10 15.77
CA MET A 403 -7.91 -13.99 15.09
C MET A 403 -9.34 -13.89 15.63
N TRP A 404 -9.51 -13.60 16.92
CA TRP A 404 -10.82 -13.31 17.50
C TRP A 404 -11.40 -12.04 16.89
N LYS A 405 -10.61 -10.94 16.91
CA LYS A 405 -11.00 -9.66 16.32
C LYS A 405 -11.31 -9.78 14.82
N MET A 406 -10.51 -10.55 14.08
CA MET A 406 -10.73 -10.82 12.66
C MET A 406 -12.08 -11.50 12.43
N ALA A 407 -12.42 -12.54 13.20
CA ALA A 407 -13.71 -13.19 13.09
C ALA A 407 -14.89 -12.24 13.38
N GLU A 408 -14.79 -11.40 14.42
CA GLU A 408 -15.82 -10.41 14.75
C GLU A 408 -15.95 -9.32 13.67
N HIS A 409 -14.84 -8.86 13.09
CA HIS A 409 -14.84 -7.93 11.96
C HIS A 409 -15.53 -8.52 10.72
N LEU A 410 -15.44 -9.84 10.53
CA LEU A 410 -16.17 -10.57 9.48
C LEU A 410 -17.64 -10.84 9.84
N GLY A 411 -18.10 -10.43 11.02
CA GLY A 411 -19.50 -10.55 11.47
C GLY A 411 -19.85 -11.84 12.20
N ALA A 412 -18.86 -12.65 12.57
CA ALA A 412 -19.08 -13.77 13.48
C ALA A 412 -19.27 -13.30 14.93
N VAL A 413 -19.99 -14.09 15.72
CA VAL A 413 -20.08 -13.92 17.18
C VAL A 413 -19.13 -14.91 17.85
N CYS A 414 -18.18 -14.42 18.64
CA CYS A 414 -17.21 -15.28 19.31
C CYS A 414 -17.62 -15.56 20.77
N SER A 415 -17.35 -16.78 21.24
CA SER A 415 -17.62 -17.22 22.62
C SER A 415 -16.43 -18.00 23.18
N THR A 416 -16.25 -17.94 24.49
CA THR A 416 -15.23 -18.74 25.20
C THR A 416 -15.66 -20.20 25.34
N ASP A 417 -16.96 -20.43 25.51
CA ASP A 417 -17.53 -21.73 25.86
C ASP A 417 -18.49 -22.22 24.78
N VAL A 418 -18.59 -23.55 24.69
CA VAL A 418 -19.47 -24.23 23.76
C VAL A 418 -20.90 -24.32 24.32
N ASP A 419 -21.87 -24.03 23.48
CA ASP A 419 -23.30 -24.18 23.76
C ASP A 419 -24.05 -24.62 22.49
N SER A 420 -25.35 -24.88 22.59
CA SER A 420 -26.16 -25.36 21.46
C SER A 420 -26.20 -24.41 20.26
N THR A 421 -25.97 -23.11 20.47
CA THR A 421 -25.96 -22.06 19.43
C THR A 421 -24.63 -21.95 18.68
N VAL A 422 -23.56 -22.56 19.19
CA VAL A 422 -22.27 -22.61 18.49
C VAL A 422 -22.41 -23.33 17.17
N THR A 423 -21.81 -22.75 16.13
CA THR A 423 -21.84 -23.26 14.75
C THR A 423 -20.51 -23.90 14.36
N HIS A 424 -19.40 -23.31 14.79
CA HIS A 424 -18.05 -23.77 14.47
C HIS A 424 -17.16 -23.80 15.71
N VAL A 425 -16.28 -24.80 15.76
CA VAL A 425 -15.12 -24.81 16.62
C VAL A 425 -13.88 -24.65 15.75
N VAL A 426 -13.07 -23.65 16.06
CA VAL A 426 -11.82 -23.34 15.37
C VAL A 426 -10.67 -23.92 16.19
N ALA A 427 -9.96 -24.89 15.62
CA ALA A 427 -8.94 -25.64 16.35
C ALA A 427 -7.76 -26.03 15.47
N VAL A 428 -6.60 -26.24 16.09
CA VAL A 428 -5.41 -26.81 15.45
C VAL A 428 -5.22 -28.30 15.77
N ASP A 429 -6.04 -28.84 16.69
CA ASP A 429 -5.91 -30.20 17.20
C ASP A 429 -7.26 -30.83 17.54
N LEU A 430 -7.38 -32.12 17.21
CA LEU A 430 -8.60 -32.92 17.39
C LEU A 430 -8.81 -33.43 18.83
N GLY A 431 -7.77 -33.47 19.66
CA GLY A 431 -7.80 -34.09 20.99
C GLY A 431 -8.52 -33.26 22.06
N THR A 432 -8.82 -31.99 21.77
CA THR A 432 -9.47 -31.08 22.73
C THR A 432 -10.92 -31.47 23.01
N GLU A 433 -11.39 -31.17 24.22
CA GLU A 433 -12.81 -31.38 24.59
C GLU A 433 -13.76 -30.62 23.67
N LYS A 434 -13.39 -29.39 23.29
CA LYS A 434 -14.16 -28.56 22.36
C LYS A 434 -14.21 -29.16 20.94
N ALA A 435 -13.10 -29.71 20.44
CA ALA A 435 -13.08 -30.38 19.14
C ALA A 435 -13.96 -31.65 19.16
N ARG A 436 -13.82 -32.49 20.21
CA ARG A 436 -14.68 -33.66 20.41
C ARG A 436 -16.16 -33.29 20.54
N TRP A 437 -16.46 -32.20 21.25
CA TRP A 437 -17.81 -31.67 21.38
C TRP A 437 -18.39 -31.26 20.01
N ALA A 438 -17.60 -30.60 19.17
CA ALA A 438 -18.04 -30.19 17.83
C ALA A 438 -18.46 -31.40 16.99
N VAL A 439 -17.60 -32.42 16.92
CA VAL A 439 -17.86 -33.66 16.19
C VAL A 439 -19.09 -34.38 16.76
N GLY A 440 -19.18 -34.53 18.08
CA GLY A 440 -20.31 -35.20 18.73
C GLY A 440 -21.66 -34.49 18.54
N ASN A 441 -21.65 -33.16 18.38
CA ASN A 441 -22.85 -32.34 18.18
C ASN A 441 -23.06 -31.95 16.70
N LYS A 442 -22.32 -32.56 15.76
CA LYS A 442 -22.41 -32.28 14.31
C LYS A 442 -22.23 -30.79 13.98
N LYS A 443 -21.31 -30.12 14.68
CA LYS A 443 -20.87 -28.75 14.40
C LYS A 443 -19.62 -28.78 13.53
N PHE A 444 -19.34 -27.70 12.83
CA PHE A 444 -18.15 -27.60 11.99
C PHE A 444 -16.89 -27.53 12.86
N LEU A 445 -15.87 -28.30 12.50
CA LEU A 445 -14.55 -28.26 13.12
C LEU A 445 -13.55 -27.85 12.05
N VAL A 446 -13.06 -26.61 12.13
CA VAL A 446 -12.24 -25.99 11.08
C VAL A 446 -10.91 -25.51 11.63
N HIS A 447 -9.91 -25.49 10.76
CA HIS A 447 -8.61 -24.91 11.04
C HIS A 447 -8.70 -23.36 11.03
N PRO A 448 -7.93 -22.64 11.88
CA PRO A 448 -7.75 -21.18 11.84
C PRO A 448 -7.71 -20.52 10.45
N ARG A 449 -7.08 -21.21 9.50
CA ARG A 449 -6.94 -20.80 8.09
C ARG A 449 -8.27 -20.55 7.38
N TRP A 450 -9.38 -21.12 7.86
CA TRP A 450 -10.72 -20.84 7.33
C TRP A 450 -11.14 -19.38 7.53
N ILE A 451 -10.87 -18.81 8.71
CA ILE A 451 -11.16 -17.39 9.01
C ILE A 451 -10.25 -16.50 8.15
N GLU A 452 -8.98 -16.84 8.07
CA GLU A 452 -7.98 -16.12 7.28
C GLU A 452 -8.36 -16.08 5.78
N ALA A 453 -8.80 -17.22 5.24
CA ALA A 453 -9.26 -17.34 3.87
C ALA A 453 -10.54 -16.54 3.63
N ALA A 454 -11.49 -16.60 4.56
CA ALA A 454 -12.69 -15.78 4.49
C ALA A 454 -12.38 -14.27 4.52
N ASN A 455 -11.37 -13.86 5.30
CA ASN A 455 -10.93 -12.47 5.38
C ASN A 455 -10.39 -11.94 4.05
N PHE A 456 -9.54 -12.72 3.37
CA PHE A 456 -8.96 -12.29 2.09
C PHE A 456 -9.90 -12.44 0.89
N ARG A 457 -10.73 -13.48 0.89
CA ARG A 457 -11.68 -13.75 -0.20
C ARG A 457 -13.01 -13.02 -0.04
N TRP A 458 -13.21 -12.33 1.09
CA TRP A 458 -14.44 -11.57 1.38
C TRP A 458 -15.73 -12.38 1.21
N HIS A 459 -15.65 -13.68 1.46
CA HIS A 459 -16.76 -14.62 1.40
C HIS A 459 -16.50 -15.79 2.33
N ARG A 460 -17.56 -16.38 2.89
CA ARG A 460 -17.46 -17.59 3.71
C ARG A 460 -16.90 -18.73 2.86
N GLN A 461 -15.82 -19.34 3.30
CA GLN A 461 -15.22 -20.46 2.59
C GLN A 461 -15.93 -21.78 2.94
N PRO A 462 -15.95 -22.77 2.04
CA PRO A 462 -16.44 -24.11 2.35
C PRO A 462 -15.66 -24.70 3.54
N GLU A 463 -16.35 -25.21 4.56
CA GLU A 463 -15.70 -25.71 5.77
C GLU A 463 -14.86 -26.98 5.52
N GLU A 464 -15.26 -27.79 4.54
CA GLU A 464 -14.60 -29.05 4.14
C GLU A 464 -13.14 -28.86 3.68
N ASP A 465 -12.83 -27.70 3.09
CA ASP A 465 -11.50 -27.35 2.59
C ASP A 465 -10.51 -27.04 3.73
N PHE A 466 -11.00 -26.88 4.96
CA PHE A 466 -10.23 -26.44 6.12
C PHE A 466 -10.36 -27.40 7.31
N HIS A 467 -10.42 -28.71 7.05
CA HIS A 467 -10.47 -29.71 8.11
C HIS A 467 -9.20 -29.71 8.98
N VAL A 468 -9.36 -30.06 10.25
CA VAL A 468 -8.24 -30.19 11.19
C VAL A 468 -7.58 -31.55 11.01
N ILE A 469 -6.35 -31.58 10.50
CA ILE A 469 -5.58 -32.81 10.27
C ILE A 469 -4.87 -33.22 11.58
N PRO A 470 -4.90 -34.50 11.98
CA PRO A 470 -4.11 -34.97 13.12
C PRO A 470 -2.59 -34.82 12.84
N PRO A 471 -1.76 -34.50 13.84
CA PRO A 471 -0.32 -34.46 13.65
C PRO A 471 0.19 -35.81 13.14
N LYS A 472 1.01 -35.82 12.08
CA LYS A 472 1.72 -37.03 11.64
C LYS A 472 2.56 -37.54 12.82
N GLU A 473 2.28 -38.75 13.30
CA GLU A 473 3.13 -39.39 14.32
C GLU A 473 4.55 -39.46 13.77
N LYS A 474 5.52 -38.88 14.50
CA LYS A 474 6.94 -39.13 14.22
C LYS A 474 7.20 -40.60 14.54
N SER A 475 7.06 -41.49 13.56
CA SER A 475 7.55 -42.85 13.67
C SER A 475 9.06 -42.78 13.87
N ARG A 476 9.51 -43.00 15.12
CA ARG A 476 10.86 -43.46 15.40
C ARG A 476 10.99 -44.85 14.78
N ASP A 477 11.32 -44.91 13.50
CA ASP A 477 12.20 -45.92 12.90
C ASP A 477 12.21 -45.79 11.37
N LYS A 478 13.44 -45.87 10.84
CA LYS A 478 13.88 -46.07 9.44
C LYS A 478 14.31 -44.85 8.61
N VAL A 479 15.62 -44.65 8.72
CA VAL A 479 16.61 -44.20 7.73
C VAL A 479 16.31 -44.66 6.29
N ASN A 480 16.49 -43.72 5.36
CA ASN A 480 16.64 -43.83 3.90
C ASN A 480 15.51 -44.47 3.06
N ALA A 481 14.70 -43.62 2.42
CA ALA A 481 14.39 -43.69 0.99
C ALA A 481 13.69 -42.39 0.53
N GLY A 482 13.91 -42.03 -0.74
CA GLY A 482 13.59 -40.77 -1.42
C GLY A 482 12.27 -40.09 -1.11
N LEU A 483 12.33 -38.76 -1.02
CA LEU A 483 11.19 -37.85 -1.01
C LEU A 483 10.70 -37.64 -2.46
N ASP A 484 9.79 -38.50 -2.88
CA ASP A 484 8.83 -38.19 -3.93
C ASP A 484 7.45 -38.59 -3.41
N GLU A 485 6.64 -37.60 -3.02
CA GLU A 485 5.20 -37.75 -2.93
C GLU A 485 4.55 -36.35 -2.93
N SER A 486 4.03 -36.00 -4.09
CA SER A 486 3.28 -34.79 -4.37
C SER A 486 1.82 -34.96 -3.95
N GLU A 487 1.42 -34.37 -2.83
CA GLU A 487 0.01 -34.19 -2.53
C GLU A 487 -0.54 -33.06 -3.42
N HIS A 488 -1.37 -33.44 -4.40
CA HIS A 488 -2.21 -32.53 -5.18
C HIS A 488 -3.25 -31.88 -4.25
N LEU A 489 -2.84 -30.78 -3.60
CA LEU A 489 -3.74 -29.85 -2.93
C LEU A 489 -4.03 -28.69 -3.87
N ASN A 490 -5.29 -28.28 -3.93
CA ASN A 490 -5.78 -27.15 -4.73
C ASN A 490 -4.82 -25.95 -4.60
N GLY A 491 -4.44 -25.29 -5.70
CA GLY A 491 -3.49 -24.17 -5.70
C GLY A 491 -3.85 -23.08 -4.67
N ASP A 492 -5.15 -22.92 -4.40
CA ASP A 492 -5.72 -22.07 -3.36
C ASP A 492 -5.20 -22.38 -1.93
N LEU A 493 -4.90 -23.63 -1.60
CA LEU A 493 -4.40 -24.04 -0.27
C LEU A 493 -2.87 -23.92 -0.10
N GLN A 494 -2.09 -23.84 -1.18
CA GLN A 494 -0.65 -23.59 -1.08
C GLN A 494 -0.37 -22.15 -0.65
N VAL A 495 -1.18 -21.19 -1.10
CA VAL A 495 -1.05 -19.76 -0.74
C VAL A 495 -1.31 -19.51 0.76
N PHE A 496 -2.16 -20.31 1.42
CA PHE A 496 -2.43 -20.19 2.85
C PHE A 496 -1.34 -20.76 3.79
N ARG A 497 -0.22 -21.31 3.30
CA ARG A 497 0.95 -21.66 4.14
C ARG A 497 1.87 -20.46 4.44
N VAL A 498 1.58 -19.30 3.85
CA VAL A 498 2.34 -18.02 3.90
C VAL A 498 2.20 -17.26 5.23
N ARG A 499 1.41 -17.75 6.21
CA ARG A 499 0.97 -16.92 7.36
C ARG A 499 1.57 -17.20 8.74
N GLU A 500 2.66 -17.95 8.86
CA GLU A 500 3.36 -18.03 10.16
C GLU A 500 4.19 -16.77 10.50
N TYR A 501 4.45 -15.86 9.54
CA TYR A 501 5.37 -14.74 9.76
C TYR A 501 4.71 -13.41 10.15
N VAL A 502 3.51 -13.09 9.65
CA VAL A 502 2.87 -11.77 9.90
C VAL A 502 2.37 -11.61 11.35
N MET A 503 2.12 -12.70 12.07
CA MET A 503 1.71 -12.65 13.49
C MET A 503 2.89 -12.67 14.49
N ARG A 504 4.14 -12.85 14.04
CA ARG A 504 5.32 -12.84 14.93
C ARG A 504 5.96 -11.46 15.11
N ILE A 505 5.63 -10.47 14.27
CA ILE A 505 6.27 -9.13 14.30
C ILE A 505 5.42 -8.08 15.03
N GLU A 506 4.22 -8.42 15.50
CA GLU A 506 3.40 -7.52 16.36
C GLU A 506 3.50 -7.85 17.85
N ASN A 507 4.72 -7.98 18.37
CA ASN A 507 5.02 -7.66 19.77
C ASN A 507 6.51 -7.30 19.87
N PRO A 508 6.87 -6.15 20.48
CA PRO A 508 8.26 -5.69 20.56
C PRO A 508 9.20 -6.66 21.28
#